data_AF-A0A3C0ZE36-F1
#
_entry.id   AF-A0A3C0ZE36-F1
#
_cell.length_a   1.000
_cell.length_b   1.000
_cell.length_c   1.000
_cell.angle_alpha   90.00
_cell.angle_beta   90.00
_cell.angle_gamma   90.00
#
_symmetry.space_group_name_H-M   'P 1'
#
loop_
_entity.id
_entity.type
_entity.pdbx_description
1 polymer ?
#
loop_
_entity_poly.entity_id
_entity_poly.type
_entity_poly.pdbx_seq_one_letter_code
_entity_poly.pdbx_strand_id
1 'polypeptide(L)' 'LQKVKCRTIIFHGDQDKAVYFDSSIKLSRLFKKQDKLIRLAKEGHNDFSKNKDYLHAIAKLLR' A
#
# COMPACT_ATOMS: atom_id res chain seq x y z
N LEU A 1 5.50 6.98 10.86
CA LEU A 1 6.57 6.26 10.11
C LEU A 1 7.99 6.78 10.35
N GLN A 2 8.17 8.03 10.76
CA GLN A 2 9.49 8.64 11.00
C GLN A 2 10.38 7.85 11.97
N LYS A 3 9.80 7.21 13.01
CA LYS A 3 10.54 6.39 13.98
C LYS A 3 10.84 4.96 13.49
N VAL A 4 10.21 4.50 12.41
CA VAL A 4 10.45 3.17 11.83
C VAL A 4 11.73 3.23 11.02
N LYS A 5 12.72 2.41 11.40
CA LYS A 5 14.06 2.44 10.79
C LYS A 5 14.09 1.87 9.37
N CYS A 6 13.26 0.88 9.06
CA CYS A 6 13.19 0.30 7.73
C CYS A 6 12.37 1.17 6.76
N ARG A 7 12.57 0.90 5.47
CA ARG A 7 11.68 1.37 4.41
C ARG A 7 10.32 0.69 4.55
N THR A 8 9.24 1.46 4.49
CA THR A 8 7.88 0.93 4.59
C THR A 8 7.11 1.14 3.30
N ILE A 9 6.43 0.10 2.84
CA ILE A 9 5.57 0.13 1.66
C ILE A 9 4.19 -0.36 2.08
N ILE A 10 3.17 0.42 1.77
CA ILE A 10 1.77 0.11 2.08
C ILE A 10 1.06 -0.16 0.76
N PHE A 11 0.35 -1.28 0.67
CA PHE A 11 -0.59 -1.59 -0.40
C PHE A 11 -2.00 -1.38 0.13
N HIS A 12 -2.86 -0.70 -0.63
CA HIS A 12 -4.25 -0.47 -0.22
C HIS A 12 -5.15 -0.43 -1.45
N GLY A 13 -6.21 -1.25 -1.44
CA GLY A 13 -7.30 -1.17 -2.40
C GLY A 13 -8.11 0.12 -2.27
N ASP A 14 -8.36 0.81 -3.38
CA ASP A 14 -9.13 2.06 -3.35
C ASP A 14 -10.65 1.88 -3.20
N GLN A 15 -11.13 0.63 -3.17
CA GLN A 15 -12.52 0.26 -2.86
C GLN A 15 -12.64 -0.54 -1.56
N ASP A 16 -11.62 -0.51 -0.71
CA ASP A 16 -11.66 -1.15 0.61
C ASP A 16 -12.76 -0.51 1.48
N LYS A 17 -13.76 -1.34 1.85
CA LYS A 17 -14.90 -0.97 2.70
C LYS A 17 -14.68 -1.31 4.17
N ALA A 18 -13.67 -2.12 4.50
CA ALA A 18 -13.31 -2.44 5.87
C ALA A 18 -12.34 -1.40 6.44
N VAL A 19 -11.40 -0.92 5.62
CA VAL A 19 -10.45 0.14 5.97
C VAL A 19 -10.50 1.24 4.91
N TYR A 20 -10.99 2.42 5.30
CA TYR A 20 -11.17 3.56 4.39
C TYR A 20 -9.86 4.01 3.74
N PHE A 21 -9.80 4.01 2.41
CA PHE A 21 -8.60 4.29 1.62
C PHE A 21 -7.92 5.64 1.94
N ASP A 22 -8.68 6.72 2.14
CA ASP A 22 -8.06 8.02 2.42
C ASP A 22 -7.35 8.06 3.78
N SER A 23 -7.57 7.08 4.66
CA SER A 23 -6.74 6.91 5.86
C SER A 23 -5.28 6.69 5.49
N SER A 24 -5.01 5.91 4.42
CA SER A 24 -3.66 5.71 3.89
C SER A 24 -3.11 6.98 3.23
N ILE A 25 -3.95 7.79 2.57
CA ILE A 25 -3.55 9.09 2.02
C ILE A 25 -3.19 10.08 3.14
N LYS A 26 -3.95 10.11 4.23
CA LYS A 26 -3.63 10.91 5.41
C LYS A 26 -2.31 10.45 6.05
N LEU A 27 -2.13 9.13 6.19
CA LEU A 27 -0.89 8.55 6.72
C LEU A 27 0.32 8.82 5.82
N SER A 28 0.13 8.85 4.49
CA SER A 28 1.23 9.08 3.54
C SER A 28 1.88 10.45 3.66
N ARG A 29 1.18 11.43 4.24
CA ARG A 29 1.75 12.75 4.56
C ARG A 29 2.87 12.68 5.62
N LEU A 30 2.93 11.59 6.37
CA LEU A 30 3.93 11.34 7.42
C LEU A 30 5.04 10.37 6.98
N PHE A 31 5.09 10.01 5.70
CA PHE A 31 6.08 9.10 5.14
C PHE A 31 7.49 9.68 5.18
N LYS A 32 8.47 8.79 5.33
CA LYS A 32 9.86 9.12 5.01
C LYS A 32 10.02 9.16 3.49
N LYS A 33 11.07 9.81 2.97
CA LYS A 33 11.33 9.93 1.52
C LYS A 33 11.30 8.59 0.76
N GLN A 34 11.70 7.50 1.42
CA GLN A 34 11.76 6.15 0.84
C GLN A 34 10.47 5.32 1.02
N ASP A 35 9.55 5.78 1.86
CA ASP A 35 8.29 5.08 2.12
C ASP A 35 7.32 5.32 0.95
N LYS A 36 6.43 4.36 0.68
CA LYS A 36 5.50 4.44 -0.46
C LYS A 36 4.13 3.90 -0.13
N LEU A 37 3.12 4.50 -0.75
CA LEU A 37 1.75 3.98 -0.81
C LEU A 37 1.51 3.53 -2.25
N ILE A 38 1.10 2.29 -2.41
CA ILE A 38 0.73 1.69 -3.68
C ILE A 38 -0.79 1.48 -3.64
N ARG A 39 -1.50 2.32 -4.39
CA ARG A 39 -2.94 2.18 -4.60
C ARG A 39 -3.18 1.00 -5.55
N LEU A 40 -4.00 0.05 -5.12
CA LEU A 40 -4.51 -1.03 -5.96
C LEU A 40 -5.88 -0.61 -6.49
N ALA A 41 -5.95 -0.32 -7.80
CA ALA A 41 -7.16 0.25 -8.40
C ALA A 41 -8.28 -0.79 -8.48
N LYS A 42 -9.50 -0.39 -8.09
CA LYS A 42 -10.70 -1.24 -8.03
C LYS A 42 -10.59 -2.43 -7.09
N GLU A 43 -9.60 -2.42 -6.19
CA GLU A 43 -9.34 -3.52 -5.27
C GLU A 43 -10.03 -3.27 -3.93
N GLY A 44 -10.57 -4.33 -3.33
CA GLY A 44 -11.27 -4.29 -2.05
C GLY A 44 -10.32 -4.46 -0.86
N HIS A 45 -10.81 -5.07 0.22
CA HIS A 45 -10.00 -5.39 1.40
C HIS A 45 -9.22 -6.71 1.25
N ASN A 46 -9.78 -7.65 0.49
CA ASN A 46 -9.36 -9.04 0.45
C ASN A 46 -8.68 -9.39 -0.88
N ASP A 47 -8.18 -10.62 -0.98
CA ASP A 47 -7.77 -11.25 -2.25
C ASP A 47 -6.66 -10.53 -3.04
N PHE A 48 -5.77 -9.75 -2.39
CA PHE A 48 -4.63 -9.11 -3.07
C PHE A 48 -3.72 -10.10 -3.82
N SER A 49 -3.68 -11.36 -3.38
CA SER A 49 -2.97 -12.45 -4.07
C SER A 49 -3.49 -12.75 -5.48
N LYS A 50 -4.67 -12.25 -5.86
CA LYS A 50 -5.24 -12.35 -7.22
C LYS A 50 -5.05 -11.06 -8.03
N ASN A 51 -4.62 -9.97 -7.39
CA ASN A 51 -4.43 -8.69 -8.03
C ASN A 51 -3.08 -8.65 -8.78
N LYS A 52 -3.13 -8.42 -10.09
CA LYS A 52 -1.92 -8.42 -10.94
C LYS A 52 -0.95 -7.29 -10.59
N ASP A 53 -1.46 -6.12 -10.21
CA ASP A 53 -0.63 -4.97 -9.84
C ASP A 53 0.10 -5.22 -8.51
N TYR A 54 -0.58 -5.83 -7.55
CA TYR A 54 0.02 -6.30 -6.30
C TYR A 54 1.12 -7.32 -6.58
N LEU A 55 0.82 -8.38 -7.33
CA LEU A 55 1.77 -9.47 -7.64
C LEU A 55 3.01 -8.95 -8.37
N HIS A 56 2.82 -8.03 -9.33
CA HIS A 56 3.94 -7.41 -10.05
C HIS A 56 4.80 -6.54 -9.11
N ALA A 57 4.16 -5.69 -8.30
CA ALA A 57 4.86 -4.79 -7.40
C ALA A 57 5.62 -5.55 -6.31
N ILE A 58 5.00 -6.56 -5.68
CA ILE A 58 5.65 -7.34 -4.61
C ILE A 58 6.81 -8.16 -5.15
N ALA A 59 6.69 -8.75 -6.35
CA ALA A 59 7.79 -9.47 -6.99
C ALA A 59 9.00 -8.56 -7.28
N LYS A 60 8.76 -7.29 -7.66
CA LYS A 60 9.84 -6.30 -7.86
C LYS A 60 10.50 -5.88 -6.54
N LEU A 61 9.77 -5.92 -5.42
CA LEU A 61 10.28 -5.50 -4.11
C LEU A 61 11.07 -6.60 -3.40
N LEU A 62 10.80 -7.86 -3.69
CA LEU A 62 11.44 -9.03 -3.07
C LEU A 62 12.65 -9.58 -3.85
N ARG A 63 13.01 -8.95 -4.97
CA ARG A 63 14.26 -9.20 -5.70
C ARG A 63 15.40 -8.40 -5.10
#